data_AF-A0A098S6N3-F1
#
_entry.id   AF-A0A098S6N3-F1
#
_cell.length_a   1.000
_cell.length_b   1.000
_cell.length_c   1.000
_cell.angle_alpha   90.00
_cell.angle_beta   90.00
_cell.angle_gamma   90.00
#
_symmetry.space_group_name_H-M   'P 1'
#
loop_
_entity.id
_entity.type
_entity.pdbx_description
1 polymer ?
#
loop_
_entity_poly.entity_id
_entity_poly.type
_entity_poly.pdbx_seq_one_letter_code
_entity_poly.pdbx_strand_id
1 'polypeptide(L)'
;MSRLLLILWLALPVALGAQDSLFAFVDNPFSRRFAPVPVGGYKLEVAQRIFDDLVKARGSFRMPVPELVMNTGRRYMAWMHPGKRQIGLEEQAYDICVSLGKDSLNALAAMLSHEIIHYYENHDWKRNFINQNDGLEAAEQLEKLSDGLKYETQADYFGGVLAISAGYNTYSTLAPLLEKAYATYGLPDEIQGYPSLSERLKLSENTARRLEKLFQVYQTANYLSLIKGHTEALDYYQYILGEYQGFELYNNAGATALLAALDLTPKNEMPYVLPIELDLESRLGQITTRLPKDAAARRAQLLEKGQQLFKNALLLNEAEPSAHLNLANLHVLRGEWLDAEYRARKALALAAKVSNAPAAAKAQVTLGVAAILQRDTFAALAYFQSAQPAVMNLAKINLSILQGGAELIAPQNYNVRGVEEIDGVFPEDFLVAPSFTATVNLPGKIYCGYKHMPTSNIFQHYVDNGSNRFAWFHRTDPDYKGETLYGLSAGATAAKIRTVYGVPNRILSLPNGQCLAYDQRQLLLLTDETGQLRSWIVFRSGLTE
;
A
#
# COMPACT_ATOMS: atom_id res chain seq x y z
N MET A 1 62.48 24.24 51.31
CA MET A 1 62.15 25.21 50.24
C MET A 1 61.26 24.47 49.25
N SER A 2 59.95 24.48 49.45
CA SER A 2 58.98 25.42 48.85
C SER A 2 58.52 24.97 47.44
N ARG A 3 57.25 24.51 47.37
CA ARG A 3 56.29 24.54 46.22
C ARG A 3 56.62 23.62 45.03
N LEU A 4 55.68 22.97 44.32
CA LEU A 4 54.22 23.07 44.22
C LEU A 4 53.71 21.76 43.55
N LEU A 5 52.57 21.21 43.99
CA LEU A 5 51.77 20.26 43.21
C LEU A 5 51.26 20.97 41.94
N LEU A 6 51.27 20.28 40.80
CA LEU A 6 50.26 20.52 39.75
C LEU A 6 49.91 19.22 39.03
N ILE A 7 48.67 18.80 39.26
CA ILE A 7 47.93 17.78 38.54
C ILE A 7 47.58 18.38 37.17
N LEU A 8 48.00 17.75 36.07
CA LEU A 8 47.47 18.07 34.74
C LEU A 8 46.54 16.93 34.30
N TRP A 9 45.25 17.15 34.53
CA TRP A 9 44.17 16.51 33.79
C TRP A 9 44.26 16.96 32.33
N LEU A 10 44.68 16.07 31.43
CA LEU A 10 44.44 16.23 30.01
C LEU A 10 43.00 15.78 29.73
N ALA A 11 42.11 16.76 29.69
CA ALA A 11 40.76 16.61 29.16
C ALA A 11 40.87 16.25 27.66
N LEU A 12 40.46 15.03 27.31
CA LEU A 12 40.07 14.68 25.95
C LEU A 12 38.91 15.60 25.53
N PRO A 13 38.98 16.31 24.39
CA PRO A 13 37.80 16.88 23.81
C PRO A 13 36.93 15.73 23.31
N VAL A 14 35.77 15.56 23.92
CA VAL A 14 34.68 14.77 23.35
C VAL A 14 34.34 15.41 22.00
N ALA A 15 34.73 14.74 20.92
CA ALA A 15 34.24 15.07 19.59
C ALA A 15 32.71 14.83 19.59
N LEU A 16 31.96 15.92 19.70
CA LEU A 16 30.54 15.95 19.36
C LEU A 16 30.43 15.62 17.88
N GLY A 17 29.96 14.41 17.57
CA GLY A 17 29.63 14.03 16.20
C GLY A 17 28.58 14.98 15.64
N ALA A 18 28.86 15.55 14.47
CA ALA A 18 27.88 16.23 13.65
C ALA A 18 26.72 15.26 13.33
N GLN A 19 25.51 15.77 13.39
CA GLN A 19 24.25 15.03 13.43
C GLN A 19 23.36 15.61 12.34
N ASP A 20 23.28 14.97 11.17
CA ASP A 20 22.76 15.57 9.93
C ASP A 20 21.59 14.80 9.33
N SER A 21 20.36 15.27 9.61
CA SER A 21 19.16 15.02 8.80
C SER A 21 18.55 16.34 8.31
N LEU A 22 17.59 16.32 7.37
CA LEU A 22 16.90 17.46 6.71
C LEU A 22 16.49 18.63 7.63
N PHE A 23 16.34 18.31 8.90
CA PHE A 23 15.77 19.12 9.94
C PHE A 23 16.85 19.56 10.93
N ALA A 24 17.93 18.78 11.08
CA ALA A 24 19.15 19.27 11.67
C ALA A 24 19.70 20.47 10.92
N PHE A 25 20.18 21.47 11.66
CA PHE A 25 20.92 22.63 11.15
C PHE A 25 20.08 23.82 10.70
N VAL A 26 19.56 24.53 11.69
CA VAL A 26 20.03 25.90 11.86
C VAL A 26 20.65 26.06 13.24
N ASP A 27 21.89 26.55 13.28
CA ASP A 27 22.55 26.98 14.51
C ASP A 27 21.86 28.26 14.98
N ASN A 28 20.70 28.12 15.61
CA ASN A 28 20.01 29.24 16.22
C ASN A 28 20.84 29.67 17.45
N PRO A 29 21.46 30.86 17.47
CA PRO A 29 22.28 31.29 18.60
C PRO A 29 21.47 31.40 19.91
N PHE A 30 20.13 31.44 19.84
CA PHE A 30 19.24 31.36 21.01
C PHE A 30 18.99 29.94 21.51
N SER A 31 19.19 28.88 20.70
CA SER A 31 18.89 27.49 21.09
C SER A 31 20.04 26.79 21.83
N ARG A 32 21.28 27.30 21.74
CA ARG A 32 22.46 26.75 22.45
C ARG A 32 22.33 26.74 23.99
N ARG A 33 21.32 27.43 24.56
CA ARG A 33 21.05 27.48 26.01
C ARG A 33 19.99 26.47 26.50
N PHE A 34 19.36 25.71 25.61
CA PHE A 34 18.31 24.75 25.97
C PHE A 34 18.81 23.33 25.73
N ALA A 35 18.98 22.56 26.82
CA ALA A 35 19.12 21.11 26.72
C ALA A 35 17.72 20.53 26.45
N PRO A 36 17.49 19.85 25.29
CA PRO A 36 16.20 19.25 25.01
C PRO A 36 15.84 18.21 26.07
N VAL A 37 14.59 18.23 26.55
CA VAL A 37 14.07 17.25 27.51
C VAL A 37 13.14 16.29 26.78
N PRO A 38 13.14 14.98 27.10
CA PRO A 38 12.19 14.04 26.52
C PRO A 38 10.74 14.44 26.77
N VAL A 39 9.89 14.26 25.75
CA VAL A 39 8.46 14.51 25.80
C VAL A 39 7.73 13.18 25.66
N GLY A 40 6.78 12.92 26.56
CA GLY A 40 5.92 11.74 26.55
C GLY A 40 4.43 12.09 26.54
N GLY A 41 3.59 11.10 26.87
CA GLY A 41 2.14 11.27 26.94
C GLY A 41 1.47 11.39 25.57
N TYR A 42 0.31 12.04 25.52
CA TYR A 42 -0.60 12.05 24.36
C TYR A 42 0.08 12.42 23.03
N LYS A 43 0.96 13.43 23.01
CA LYS A 43 1.61 13.87 21.76
C LYS A 43 2.51 12.77 21.17
N LEU A 44 3.30 12.11 22.02
CA LEU A 44 4.14 10.99 21.61
C LEU A 44 3.29 9.78 21.23
N GLU A 45 2.21 9.49 21.96
CA GLU A 45 1.29 8.36 21.65
C GLU A 45 0.63 8.51 20.27
N VAL A 46 0.20 9.74 19.93
CA VAL A 46 -0.33 10.03 18.59
C VAL A 46 0.76 9.88 17.54
N ALA A 47 1.95 10.47 17.74
CA ALA A 47 3.05 10.35 16.80
C ALA A 47 3.51 8.91 16.60
N GLN A 48 3.54 8.11 17.67
CA GLN A 48 3.88 6.69 17.63
C GLN A 48 2.87 5.90 16.78
N ARG A 49 1.58 6.18 16.90
CA ARG A 49 0.57 5.52 16.06
C ARG A 49 0.80 5.78 14.57
N ILE A 50 1.01 7.05 14.20
CA ILE A 50 1.30 7.42 12.81
C ILE A 50 2.60 6.77 12.34
N PHE A 51 3.63 6.77 13.17
CA PHE A 51 4.90 6.13 12.88
C PHE A 51 4.77 4.61 12.67
N ASP A 52 4.00 3.92 13.51
CA ASP A 52 3.75 2.49 13.40
C ASP A 52 2.99 2.15 12.11
N ASP A 53 2.00 2.97 11.74
CA ASP A 53 1.29 2.85 10.46
C ASP A 53 2.25 2.98 9.27
N LEU A 54 3.16 3.97 9.32
CA LEU A 54 4.18 4.19 8.28
C LEU A 54 5.18 3.04 8.20
N VAL A 55 5.70 2.56 9.33
CA VAL A 55 6.63 1.42 9.38
C VAL A 55 5.96 0.16 8.85
N LYS A 56 4.70 -0.09 9.24
CA LYS A 56 3.90 -1.20 8.74
C LYS A 56 3.71 -1.11 7.23
N ALA A 57 3.33 0.06 6.71
CA ALA A 57 3.15 0.30 5.28
C ALA A 57 4.47 0.14 4.49
N ARG A 58 5.61 0.57 5.06
CA ARG A 58 6.92 0.34 4.43
C ARG A 58 7.18 -1.16 4.27
N GLY A 59 6.79 -1.95 5.28
CA GLY A 59 6.86 -3.40 5.28
C GLY A 59 8.27 -3.95 5.10
N SER A 60 9.31 -3.14 5.25
CA SER A 60 10.71 -3.54 5.07
C SER A 60 11.35 -3.78 6.43
N PHE A 61 11.60 -5.05 6.75
CA PHE A 61 12.27 -5.47 7.98
C PHE A 61 13.75 -5.82 7.76
N ARG A 62 14.31 -5.38 6.62
CA ARG A 62 15.75 -5.54 6.31
C ARG A 62 16.65 -4.86 7.35
N MET A 63 16.12 -3.84 8.02
CA MET A 63 16.75 -3.19 9.18
C MET A 63 15.79 -3.20 10.36
N PRO A 64 16.30 -3.21 11.61
CA PRO A 64 15.47 -3.08 12.79
C PRO A 64 14.61 -1.83 12.73
N VAL A 65 13.37 -1.91 13.21
CA VAL A 65 12.49 -0.73 13.32
C VAL A 65 13.17 0.30 14.24
N PRO A 66 13.33 1.57 13.80
CA PRO A 66 13.91 2.60 14.65
C PRO A 66 12.93 3.01 15.75
N GLU A 67 13.45 3.42 16.90
CA GLU A 67 12.66 3.96 18.01
C GLU A 67 12.24 5.39 17.69
N LEU A 68 10.94 5.70 17.81
CA LEU A 68 10.47 7.07 17.76
C LEU A 68 10.68 7.75 19.12
N VAL A 69 11.34 8.89 19.13
CA VAL A 69 11.55 9.71 20.33
C VAL A 69 11.03 11.13 20.11
N MET A 70 10.55 11.77 21.17
CA MET A 70 10.14 13.18 21.13
C MET A 70 10.89 14.00 22.19
N ASN A 71 11.23 15.24 21.87
CA ASN A 71 11.84 16.16 22.83
C ASN A 71 11.41 17.62 22.65
N THR A 72 11.75 18.47 23.62
CA THR A 72 11.45 19.92 23.60
C THR A 72 12.48 20.75 22.80
N GLY A 73 13.24 20.12 21.91
CA GLY A 73 14.19 20.80 21.04
C GLY A 73 13.49 21.81 20.13
N ARG A 74 14.29 22.71 19.54
CA ARG A 74 13.82 23.75 18.59
C ARG A 74 14.80 23.98 17.46
N ARG A 75 15.60 22.96 17.15
CA ARG A 75 16.70 23.05 16.17
C ARG A 75 16.47 22.14 14.99
N TYR A 76 15.83 21.00 15.23
CA TYR A 76 15.71 19.93 14.27
C TYR A 76 14.35 20.02 13.56
N MET A 77 13.22 20.00 14.26
CA MET A 77 11.88 19.58 13.81
C MET A 77 11.68 18.07 13.87
N ALA A 78 12.31 17.30 12.99
CA ALA A 78 12.38 15.84 13.09
C ALA A 78 13.81 15.39 12.80
N TRP A 79 14.20 14.17 13.09
CA TRP A 79 15.52 13.71 12.64
C TRP A 79 15.64 12.21 12.55
N MET A 80 16.62 11.74 11.81
CA MET A 80 17.03 10.36 11.79
C MET A 80 18.42 10.25 12.42
N HIS A 81 18.60 9.28 13.31
CA HIS A 81 19.87 8.99 13.94
C HIS A 81 20.23 7.50 13.72
N PRO A 82 21.11 7.19 12.76
CA PRO A 82 21.35 5.81 12.33
C PRO A 82 22.05 4.99 13.41
N GLY A 83 23.04 5.59 14.10
CA GLY A 83 23.81 4.90 15.15
C GLY A 83 22.97 4.48 16.37
N LYS A 84 21.98 5.29 16.75
CA LYS A 84 21.03 4.96 17.83
C LYS A 84 19.79 4.21 17.33
N ARG A 85 19.61 4.11 16.00
CA ARG A 85 18.38 3.65 15.34
C ARG A 85 17.16 4.38 15.90
N GLN A 86 17.21 5.70 15.84
CA GLN A 86 16.15 6.56 16.36
C GLN A 86 15.65 7.47 15.26
N ILE A 87 14.34 7.68 15.23
CA ILE A 87 13.72 8.80 14.55
C ILE A 87 13.20 9.74 15.64
N GLY A 88 13.56 11.00 15.54
CA GLY A 88 13.19 12.00 16.51
C GLY A 88 12.17 13.00 15.97
N LEU A 89 11.41 13.57 16.87
CA LEU A 89 10.45 14.63 16.60
C LEU A 89 10.54 15.68 17.71
N GLU A 90 10.67 16.94 17.36
CA GLU A 90 10.57 18.04 18.31
C GLU A 90 9.09 18.35 18.56
N GLU A 91 8.73 18.60 19.82
CA GLU A 91 7.35 18.92 20.22
C GLU A 91 6.80 20.13 19.45
N GLN A 92 7.66 21.11 19.15
CA GLN A 92 7.28 22.27 18.34
C GLN A 92 6.88 21.88 16.91
N ALA A 93 7.51 20.87 16.31
CA ALA A 93 7.12 20.38 14.99
C ALA A 93 5.77 19.64 15.03
N TYR A 94 5.52 18.85 16.08
CA TYR A 94 4.20 18.27 16.33
C TYR A 94 3.12 19.35 16.42
N ASP A 95 3.38 20.44 17.16
CA ASP A 95 2.42 21.54 17.32
C ASP A 95 2.17 22.30 16.00
N ILE A 96 3.16 22.38 15.11
CA ILE A 96 2.98 22.90 13.75
C ILE A 96 2.02 21.99 12.96
N CYS A 97 2.20 20.67 13.00
CA CYS A 97 1.28 19.75 12.36
C CYS A 97 -0.15 19.93 12.90
N VAL A 98 -0.33 20.00 14.22
CA VAL A 98 -1.65 20.23 14.85
C VAL A 98 -2.31 21.51 14.35
N SER A 99 -1.54 22.58 14.14
CA SER A 99 -2.07 23.85 13.67
C SER A 99 -2.63 23.84 12.24
N LEU A 100 -2.41 22.77 11.47
CA LEU A 100 -3.02 22.55 10.15
C LEU A 100 -4.44 21.93 10.23
N GLY A 101 -4.98 21.76 11.43
CA GLY A 101 -6.38 21.37 11.64
C GLY A 101 -6.68 19.96 11.13
N LYS A 102 -7.61 19.84 10.18
CA LYS A 102 -8.03 18.54 9.61
C LYS A 102 -6.88 17.77 8.95
N ASP A 103 -5.85 18.48 8.50
CA ASP A 103 -4.68 17.90 7.83
C ASP A 103 -3.52 17.60 8.79
N SER A 104 -3.74 17.72 10.10
CA SER A 104 -2.68 17.54 11.11
C SER A 104 -2.01 16.17 11.08
N LEU A 105 -2.78 15.08 10.96
CA LEU A 105 -2.22 13.74 10.85
C LEU A 105 -1.50 13.51 9.52
N ASN A 106 -2.00 14.09 8.43
CA ASN A 106 -1.34 14.05 7.12
C ASN A 106 0.02 14.76 7.17
N ALA A 107 0.10 15.89 7.87
CA ALA A 107 1.33 16.66 8.02
C ALA A 107 2.37 15.90 8.87
N LEU A 108 1.91 15.30 9.97
CA LEU A 108 2.76 14.48 10.82
C LEU A 108 3.28 13.25 10.06
N ALA A 109 2.42 12.60 9.28
CA ALA A 109 2.81 11.48 8.44
C ALA A 109 3.85 11.87 7.38
N ALA A 110 3.69 13.02 6.72
CA ALA A 110 4.65 13.53 5.74
C ALA A 110 6.04 13.76 6.35
N MET A 111 6.10 14.32 7.56
CA MET A 111 7.36 14.60 8.24
C MET A 111 8.06 13.33 8.70
N LEU A 112 7.31 12.40 9.31
CA LEU A 112 7.88 11.15 9.80
C LEU A 112 8.27 10.20 8.66
N SER A 113 7.48 10.14 7.59
CA SER A 113 7.78 9.29 6.43
C SER A 113 9.07 9.70 5.75
N HIS A 114 9.36 11.00 5.68
CA HIS A 114 10.61 11.54 5.18
C HIS A 114 11.82 10.98 5.96
N GLU A 115 11.81 11.08 7.30
CA GLU A 115 12.90 10.55 8.15
C GLU A 115 13.00 9.03 8.09
N ILE A 116 11.86 8.33 7.95
CA ILE A 116 11.83 6.87 7.74
C ILE A 116 12.57 6.51 6.44
N ILE A 117 12.41 7.27 5.36
CA ILE A 117 13.16 7.02 4.12
C ILE A 117 14.65 7.25 4.31
N HIS A 118 15.07 8.32 5.00
CA HIS A 118 16.49 8.52 5.31
C HIS A 118 17.09 7.31 6.03
N TYR A 119 16.36 6.75 7.00
CA TYR A 119 16.78 5.57 7.72
C TYR A 119 16.90 4.36 6.78
N TYR A 120 15.82 4.00 6.08
CA TYR A 120 15.76 2.76 5.32
C TYR A 120 16.62 2.74 4.05
N GLU A 121 16.88 3.90 3.46
CA GLU A 121 17.73 4.06 2.27
C GLU A 121 19.20 4.40 2.62
N ASN A 122 19.52 4.41 3.93
CA ASN A 122 20.87 4.58 4.46
C ASN A 122 21.56 5.86 3.97
N HIS A 123 20.82 6.97 3.87
CA HIS A 123 21.31 8.25 3.37
C HIS A 123 22.47 8.79 4.24
N ASP A 124 22.43 8.58 5.56
CA ASP A 124 23.45 9.09 6.49
C ASP A 124 24.77 8.33 6.45
N TRP A 125 24.78 7.03 6.15
CA TRP A 125 26.04 6.29 6.03
C TRP A 125 26.89 6.87 4.91
N LYS A 126 26.26 7.24 3.78
CA LYS A 126 26.95 7.84 2.65
C LYS A 126 27.50 9.23 3.00
N ARG A 127 26.73 10.06 3.71
CA ARG A 127 27.19 11.37 4.22
C ARG A 127 28.36 11.21 5.20
N ASN A 128 28.25 10.31 6.17
CA ASN A 128 29.32 10.04 7.14
C ASN A 128 30.58 9.45 6.51
N PHE A 129 30.44 8.59 5.50
CA PHE A 129 31.58 8.05 4.75
C PHE A 129 32.34 9.16 4.01
N ILE A 130 31.64 10.12 3.40
CA ILE A 130 32.27 11.28 2.76
C ILE A 130 33.02 12.12 3.81
N ASN A 131 32.34 12.48 4.91
CA ASN A 131 32.91 13.32 5.97
C ASN A 131 34.12 12.68 6.68
N GLN A 132 34.12 11.37 6.89
CA GLN A 132 35.24 10.65 7.53
C GLN A 132 36.45 10.47 6.62
N ASN A 133 36.26 10.64 5.31
CA ASN A 133 37.29 10.48 4.30
C ASN A 133 37.61 11.81 3.59
N ASP A 134 37.25 12.93 4.22
CA ASP A 134 37.51 14.29 3.73
C ASP A 134 39.01 14.48 3.41
N GLY A 135 39.30 15.07 2.26
CA GLY A 135 40.65 15.20 1.70
C GLY A 135 41.18 13.99 0.89
N LEU A 136 40.40 12.91 0.74
CA LEU A 136 40.68 11.87 -0.26
C LEU A 136 40.01 12.21 -1.59
N GLU A 137 40.73 12.02 -2.70
CA GLU A 137 40.22 12.30 -4.05
C GLU A 137 38.90 11.55 -4.35
N ALA A 138 38.73 10.34 -3.83
CA ALA A 138 37.49 9.57 -3.93
C ALA A 138 36.32 10.19 -3.15
N ALA A 139 36.58 10.78 -1.98
CA ALA A 139 35.56 11.47 -1.19
C ALA A 139 35.20 12.82 -1.83
N GLU A 140 36.18 13.57 -2.34
CA GLU A 140 35.94 14.80 -3.10
C GLU A 140 35.15 14.55 -4.40
N GLN A 141 35.39 13.43 -5.09
CA GLN A 141 34.59 13.03 -6.26
C GLN A 141 33.14 12.64 -5.88
N LEU A 142 32.95 12.01 -4.72
CA LEU A 142 31.63 11.68 -4.16
C LEU A 142 30.88 12.93 -3.67
N GLU A 143 31.58 13.93 -3.15
CA GLU A 143 31.00 15.20 -2.67
C GLU A 143 30.59 16.12 -3.83
N LYS A 144 31.34 16.10 -4.94
CA LYS A 144 31.03 16.86 -6.17
C LYS A 144 29.81 16.30 -6.93
N LEU A 145 29.43 15.06 -6.66
CA LEU A 145 28.13 14.53 -7.06
C LEU A 145 27.10 15.14 -6.10
N SER A 146 26.07 15.82 -6.61
CA SER A 146 25.03 16.55 -5.85
C SER A 146 24.11 15.64 -4.99
N ASP A 147 24.71 14.75 -4.20
CA ASP A 147 24.06 13.62 -3.57
C ASP A 147 23.16 14.04 -2.41
N GLY A 148 23.45 15.16 -1.73
CA GLY A 148 22.54 15.76 -0.75
C GLY A 148 21.18 16.10 -1.38
N LEU A 149 21.17 16.88 -2.47
CA LEU A 149 19.94 17.20 -3.21
C LEU A 149 19.21 15.93 -3.70
N LYS A 150 19.95 14.91 -4.15
CA LYS A 150 19.36 13.63 -4.58
C LYS A 150 18.70 12.90 -3.41
N TYR A 151 19.33 12.83 -2.24
CA TYR A 151 18.79 12.15 -1.06
C TYR A 151 17.57 12.86 -0.50
N GLU A 152 17.58 14.19 -0.42
CA GLU A 152 16.41 14.96 0.03
C GLU A 152 15.26 14.84 -0.98
N THR A 153 15.54 14.92 -2.29
CA THR A 153 14.53 14.67 -3.33
C THR A 153 13.98 13.25 -3.26
N GLN A 154 14.83 12.27 -2.97
CA GLN A 154 14.45 10.87 -2.80
C GLN A 154 13.58 10.69 -1.55
N ALA A 155 13.93 11.32 -0.42
CA ALA A 155 13.18 11.27 0.83
C ALA A 155 11.83 11.97 0.72
N ASP A 156 11.75 13.14 0.07
CA ASP A 156 10.49 13.82 -0.20
C ASP A 156 9.59 12.97 -1.12
N TYR A 157 10.17 12.40 -2.18
CA TYR A 157 9.42 11.57 -3.13
C TYR A 157 8.91 10.28 -2.48
N PHE A 158 9.80 9.46 -1.93
CA PHE A 158 9.43 8.18 -1.32
C PHE A 158 8.73 8.33 0.02
N GLY A 159 9.00 9.41 0.76
CA GLY A 159 8.26 9.76 1.98
C GLY A 159 6.82 10.11 1.64
N GLY A 160 6.60 10.84 0.54
CA GLY A 160 5.28 11.03 -0.04
C GLY A 160 4.62 9.71 -0.43
N VAL A 161 5.30 8.81 -1.17
CA VAL A 161 4.75 7.48 -1.49
C VAL A 161 4.32 6.75 -0.21
N LEU A 162 5.22 6.71 0.78
CA LEU A 162 5.05 5.96 2.01
C LEU A 162 3.87 6.48 2.84
N ALA A 163 3.78 7.80 3.04
CA ALA A 163 2.69 8.39 3.81
C ALA A 163 1.34 8.06 3.21
N ILE A 164 1.21 8.14 1.88
CA ILE A 164 -0.06 7.87 1.25
C ILE A 164 -0.32 6.35 1.10
N SER A 165 0.71 5.51 1.11
CA SER A 165 0.54 4.06 1.28
C SER A 165 -0.03 3.72 2.66
N ALA A 166 0.38 4.44 3.71
CA ALA A 166 -0.20 4.32 5.03
C ALA A 166 -1.58 5.00 5.19
N GLY A 167 -2.18 5.51 4.11
CA GLY A 167 -3.51 6.12 4.12
C GLY A 167 -3.53 7.63 4.43
N TYR A 168 -2.38 8.28 4.52
CA TYR A 168 -2.27 9.72 4.80
C TYR A 168 -2.13 10.53 3.52
N ASN A 169 -3.08 11.43 3.26
CA ASN A 169 -3.05 12.26 2.06
C ASN A 169 -2.09 13.45 2.24
N THR A 170 -0.88 13.34 1.68
CA THR A 170 0.15 14.38 1.77
C THR A 170 0.16 15.36 0.60
N TYR A 171 -0.69 15.16 -0.42
CA TYR A 171 -0.66 15.92 -1.68
C TYR A 171 -0.75 17.44 -1.49
N SER A 172 -1.65 17.88 -0.62
CA SER A 172 -1.93 19.29 -0.35
C SER A 172 -1.33 19.78 0.96
N THR A 173 -0.63 18.91 1.71
CA THR A 173 -0.23 19.19 3.10
C THR A 173 1.23 19.58 3.22
N LEU A 174 2.10 19.07 2.35
CA LEU A 174 3.54 19.27 2.46
C LEU A 174 3.96 20.74 2.25
N ALA A 175 3.34 21.45 1.30
CA ALA A 175 3.65 22.87 1.06
C ALA A 175 3.27 23.78 2.26
N PRO A 176 2.02 23.77 2.77
CA PRO A 176 1.66 24.52 3.98
C PRO A 176 2.50 24.15 5.21
N LEU A 177 2.87 22.87 5.34
CA LEU A 177 3.74 22.40 6.41
C LEU A 177 5.13 23.04 6.33
N LEU A 178 5.77 23.02 5.15
CA LEU A 178 7.10 23.59 4.94
C LEU A 178 7.12 25.10 5.19
N GLU A 179 6.15 25.84 4.67
CA GLU A 179 6.06 27.29 4.90
C GLU A 179 5.95 27.61 6.39
N LYS A 180 5.07 26.90 7.10
CA LYS A 180 4.84 27.11 8.54
C LYS A 180 6.04 26.68 9.39
N ALA A 181 6.70 25.59 8.99
CA ALA A 181 7.95 25.12 9.57
C ALA A 181 9.06 26.18 9.47
N TYR A 182 9.33 26.67 8.26
CA TYR A 182 10.36 27.69 8.03
C TYR A 182 10.09 28.96 8.82
N ALA A 183 8.84 29.44 8.81
CA ALA A 183 8.45 30.62 9.58
C ALA A 183 8.60 30.42 11.09
N THR A 184 8.19 29.27 11.62
CA THR A 184 8.17 28.99 13.07
C THR A 184 9.57 28.75 13.64
N TYR A 185 10.47 28.18 12.84
CA TYR A 185 11.87 27.93 13.22
C TYR A 185 12.81 29.08 12.84
N GLY A 186 12.33 30.09 12.13
CA GLY A 186 13.12 31.24 11.69
C GLY A 186 14.19 30.85 10.68
N LEU A 187 13.88 29.91 9.79
CA LEU A 187 14.82 29.41 8.78
C LEU A 187 14.92 30.38 7.61
N PRO A 188 16.14 30.62 7.07
CA PRO A 188 16.31 31.36 5.82
C PRO A 188 15.79 30.53 4.63
N ASP A 189 15.48 31.22 3.52
CA ASP A 189 15.05 30.57 2.26
C ASP A 189 16.15 29.66 1.68
N GLU A 190 17.42 30.08 1.81
CA GLU A 190 18.60 29.34 1.38
C GLU A 190 19.34 28.76 2.59
N ILE A 191 19.56 27.45 2.57
CA ILE A 191 20.32 26.71 3.58
C ILE A 191 21.47 26.00 2.87
N GLN A 192 22.70 26.19 3.33
CA GLN A 192 23.88 25.60 2.70
C GLN A 192 23.77 24.07 2.65
N GLY A 193 23.94 23.49 1.46
CA GLY A 193 23.85 22.04 1.23
C GLY A 193 22.45 21.53 0.88
N TYR A 194 21.45 22.43 0.79
CA TYR A 194 20.05 22.10 0.54
C TYR A 194 19.44 22.94 -0.60
N PRO A 195 18.42 22.43 -1.29
CA PRO A 195 17.58 23.26 -2.17
C PRO A 195 16.87 24.36 -1.36
N SER A 196 16.62 25.50 -2.01
CA SER A 196 15.85 26.62 -1.42
C SER A 196 14.43 26.19 -1.05
N LEU A 197 13.77 26.90 -0.13
CA LEU A 197 12.35 26.63 0.18
C LEU A 197 11.48 26.69 -1.09
N SER A 198 11.71 27.68 -1.96
CA SER A 198 11.03 27.79 -3.25
C SER A 198 11.20 26.55 -4.14
N GLU A 199 12.41 26.00 -4.21
CA GLU A 199 12.67 24.75 -4.96
C GLU A 199 12.02 23.55 -4.28
N ARG A 200 12.06 23.45 -2.95
CA ARG A 200 11.42 22.38 -2.18
C ARG A 200 9.90 22.38 -2.36
N LEU A 201 9.26 23.54 -2.38
CA LEU A 201 7.84 23.67 -2.67
C LEU A 201 7.51 23.16 -4.08
N LYS A 202 8.30 23.53 -5.10
CA LYS A 202 8.13 23.03 -6.47
C LYS A 202 8.36 21.52 -6.58
N LEU A 203 9.37 20.98 -5.89
CA LEU A 203 9.65 19.54 -5.85
C LEU A 203 8.51 18.78 -5.17
N SER A 204 7.99 19.31 -4.07
CA SER A 204 6.82 18.79 -3.36
C SER A 204 5.59 18.75 -4.27
N GLU A 205 5.28 19.83 -5.00
CA GLU A 205 4.17 19.86 -5.95
C GLU A 205 4.33 18.84 -7.10
N ASN A 206 5.54 18.72 -7.65
CA ASN A 206 5.84 17.74 -8.69
C ASN A 206 5.67 16.31 -8.19
N THR A 207 6.15 16.05 -6.96
CA THR A 207 5.99 14.78 -6.26
C THR A 207 4.52 14.49 -6.05
N ALA A 208 3.74 15.44 -5.53
CA ALA A 208 2.31 15.26 -5.32
C ALA A 208 1.58 14.89 -6.63
N ARG A 209 1.83 15.62 -7.73
CA ARG A 209 1.25 15.31 -9.05
C ARG A 209 1.63 13.91 -9.55
N ARG A 210 2.88 13.48 -9.33
CA ARG A 210 3.34 12.14 -9.75
C ARG A 210 2.69 11.04 -8.90
N LEU A 211 2.64 11.23 -7.60
CA LEU A 211 2.02 10.29 -6.66
C LEU A 211 0.51 10.17 -6.86
N GLU A 212 -0.16 11.25 -7.27
CA GLU A 212 -1.58 11.24 -7.64
C GLU A 212 -1.81 10.34 -8.84
N LYS A 213 -1.00 10.50 -9.89
CA LYS A 213 -1.03 9.62 -11.09
C LYS A 213 -0.80 8.16 -10.74
N LEU A 214 0.22 7.86 -9.93
CA LEU A 214 0.48 6.48 -9.52
C LEU A 214 -0.67 5.89 -8.70
N PHE A 215 -1.28 6.69 -7.81
CA PHE A 215 -2.46 6.25 -7.08
C PHE A 215 -3.64 5.95 -8.01
N GLN A 216 -3.86 6.76 -9.05
CA GLN A 216 -4.92 6.49 -10.03
C GLN A 216 -4.67 5.18 -10.78
N VAL A 217 -3.42 4.89 -11.15
CA VAL A 217 -3.02 3.60 -11.75
C VAL A 217 -3.30 2.45 -10.76
N TYR A 218 -2.96 2.61 -9.49
CA TYR A 218 -3.23 1.60 -8.46
C TYR A 218 -4.71 1.31 -8.29
N GLN A 219 -5.52 2.35 -8.13
CA GLN A 219 -6.96 2.20 -7.98
C GLN A 219 -7.56 1.49 -9.19
N THR A 220 -7.08 1.80 -10.40
CA THR A 220 -7.49 1.10 -11.62
C THR A 220 -7.11 -0.39 -11.57
N ALA A 221 -5.91 -0.74 -11.10
CA ALA A 221 -5.50 -2.14 -10.89
C ALA A 221 -6.41 -2.89 -9.91
N ASN A 222 -6.79 -2.21 -8.81
CA ASN A 222 -7.68 -2.77 -7.80
C ASN A 222 -9.07 -3.03 -8.38
N TYR A 223 -9.63 -2.07 -9.13
CA TYR A 223 -10.95 -2.24 -9.73
C TYR A 223 -10.97 -3.30 -10.83
N LEU A 224 -9.93 -3.36 -11.67
CA LEU A 224 -9.74 -4.46 -12.62
C LEU A 224 -9.73 -5.81 -11.89
N SER A 225 -8.99 -5.92 -10.77
CA SER A 225 -8.96 -7.14 -9.95
C SER A 225 -10.35 -7.50 -9.40
N LEU A 226 -11.11 -6.50 -8.93
CA LEU A 226 -12.48 -6.71 -8.43
C LEU A 226 -13.41 -7.30 -9.50
N ILE A 227 -13.26 -6.91 -10.77
CA ILE A 227 -14.09 -7.40 -11.88
C ILE A 227 -13.47 -8.58 -12.64
N LYS A 228 -12.44 -9.25 -12.08
CA LYS A 228 -11.71 -10.37 -12.67
C LYS A 228 -10.90 -10.06 -13.93
N GLY A 229 -10.56 -8.79 -14.17
CA GLY A 229 -9.57 -8.38 -15.17
C GLY A 229 -8.15 -8.62 -14.66
N HIS A 230 -7.82 -9.85 -14.23
CA HIS A 230 -6.59 -10.13 -13.50
C HIS A 230 -5.33 -9.95 -14.36
N THR A 231 -5.39 -10.25 -15.67
CA THR A 231 -4.23 -10.00 -16.53
C THR A 231 -3.97 -8.50 -16.66
N GLU A 232 -5.01 -7.73 -16.90
CA GLU A 232 -4.94 -6.28 -17.08
C GLU A 232 -4.50 -5.60 -15.77
N ALA A 233 -5.07 -6.00 -14.64
CA ALA A 233 -4.65 -5.52 -13.32
C ALA A 233 -3.16 -5.80 -13.06
N LEU A 234 -2.65 -6.95 -13.50
CA LEU A 234 -1.25 -7.28 -13.38
C LEU A 234 -0.38 -6.28 -14.13
N ASP A 235 -0.72 -5.85 -15.35
CA ASP A 235 0.05 -4.84 -16.09
C ASP A 235 0.12 -3.50 -15.33
N TYR A 236 -0.93 -3.13 -14.59
CA TYR A 236 -0.99 -1.89 -13.81
C TYR A 236 -0.16 -1.96 -12.55
N TYR A 237 -0.34 -3.00 -11.73
CA TYR A 237 0.59 -3.23 -10.64
C TYR A 237 1.98 -3.24 -11.22
N GLN A 238 2.18 -3.95 -12.33
CA GLN A 238 3.48 -4.08 -12.91
C GLN A 238 4.12 -2.76 -13.33
N TYR A 239 3.38 -1.83 -13.89
CA TYR A 239 3.91 -0.50 -14.18
C TYR A 239 4.54 0.14 -12.95
N ILE A 240 3.94 -0.07 -11.78
CA ILE A 240 4.26 0.72 -10.61
C ILE A 240 5.56 0.31 -9.85
N LEU A 241 6.00 -0.96 -9.79
CA LEU A 241 7.19 -1.38 -8.93
C LEU A 241 8.48 -1.06 -9.71
N GLY A 242 8.34 -0.50 -10.91
CA GLY A 242 9.44 0.16 -11.60
C GLY A 242 9.74 1.50 -10.97
N GLU A 243 8.79 2.04 -10.22
CA GLU A 243 8.96 3.26 -9.45
C GLU A 243 9.06 3.00 -7.95
N TYR A 244 8.31 2.04 -7.38
CA TYR A 244 8.27 1.82 -5.93
C TYR A 244 8.22 0.35 -5.52
N GLN A 245 9.13 -0.08 -4.62
CA GLN A 245 9.26 -1.48 -4.21
C GLN A 245 8.70 -1.74 -2.80
N GLY A 246 7.37 -1.87 -2.70
CA GLY A 246 6.64 -2.13 -1.44
C GLY A 246 6.13 -3.58 -1.29
N PHE A 247 5.92 -4.03 -0.05
CA PHE A 247 5.46 -5.38 0.29
C PHE A 247 4.10 -5.71 -0.34
N GLU A 248 3.10 -4.84 -0.10
CA GLU A 248 1.70 -5.05 -0.47
C GLU A 248 1.53 -5.32 -1.97
N LEU A 249 2.50 -4.87 -2.74
CA LEU A 249 2.46 -4.90 -4.19
C LEU A 249 3.07 -6.10 -4.82
N TYR A 250 4.20 -6.49 -4.28
CA TYR A 250 4.71 -7.81 -4.56
C TYR A 250 3.64 -8.84 -4.19
N ASN A 251 2.92 -8.65 -3.08
CA ASN A 251 1.81 -9.52 -2.71
C ASN A 251 0.63 -9.40 -3.70
N ASN A 252 0.11 -8.21 -3.99
CA ASN A 252 -1.04 -8.03 -4.88
C ASN A 252 -0.75 -8.40 -6.32
N ALA A 253 0.40 -8.01 -6.88
CA ALA A 253 0.82 -8.43 -8.20
C ALA A 253 0.99 -9.96 -8.26
N GLY A 254 1.53 -10.57 -7.20
CA GLY A 254 1.62 -12.03 -7.09
C GLY A 254 0.25 -12.71 -7.05
N ALA A 255 -0.66 -12.19 -6.22
CA ALA A 255 -2.02 -12.68 -6.06
C ALA A 255 -2.83 -12.54 -7.35
N THR A 256 -2.72 -11.40 -8.03
CA THR A 256 -3.33 -11.15 -9.33
C THR A 256 -2.72 -12.04 -10.42
N ALA A 257 -1.42 -12.32 -10.39
CA ALA A 257 -0.80 -13.29 -11.30
C ALA A 257 -1.32 -14.72 -11.05
N LEU A 258 -1.47 -15.10 -9.77
CA LEU A 258 -2.06 -16.38 -9.37
C LEU A 258 -3.53 -16.49 -9.80
N LEU A 259 -4.32 -15.44 -9.63
CA LEU A 259 -5.71 -15.37 -10.08
C LEU A 259 -5.82 -15.47 -11.60
N ALA A 260 -4.96 -14.78 -12.34
CA ALA A 260 -4.89 -14.90 -13.80
C ALA A 260 -4.49 -16.33 -14.24
N ALA A 261 -3.66 -17.03 -13.45
CA ALA A 261 -3.34 -18.44 -13.71
C ALA A 261 -4.52 -19.37 -13.39
N LEU A 262 -5.31 -19.07 -12.36
CA LEU A 262 -6.55 -19.78 -12.05
C LEU A 262 -7.61 -19.61 -13.13
N ASP A 263 -7.75 -18.42 -13.72
CA ASP A 263 -8.67 -18.19 -14.84
C ASP A 263 -8.35 -19.09 -16.05
N LEU A 264 -7.08 -19.47 -16.20
CA LEU A 264 -6.59 -20.39 -17.25
C LEU A 264 -6.57 -21.85 -16.80
N THR A 265 -6.94 -22.15 -15.54
CA THR A 265 -6.94 -23.50 -15.00
C THR A 265 -8.32 -24.15 -15.21
N PRO A 266 -8.40 -25.31 -15.87
CA PRO A 266 -9.65 -26.03 -16.03
C PRO A 266 -10.32 -26.36 -14.69
N LYS A 267 -11.65 -26.19 -14.58
CA LYS A 267 -12.40 -26.47 -13.34
C LYS A 267 -12.27 -27.91 -12.84
N ASN A 268 -12.03 -28.87 -13.72
CA ASN A 268 -11.79 -30.27 -13.34
C ASN A 268 -10.40 -30.48 -12.72
N GLU A 269 -9.43 -29.64 -13.03
CA GLU A 269 -8.10 -29.65 -12.39
C GLU A 269 -8.13 -28.98 -11.02
N MET A 270 -8.90 -27.88 -10.89
CA MET A 270 -9.08 -27.16 -9.63
C MET A 270 -10.57 -26.91 -9.35
N PRO A 271 -11.30 -27.90 -8.81
CA PRO A 271 -12.72 -27.74 -8.50
C PRO A 271 -12.97 -26.98 -7.19
N TYR A 272 -11.95 -26.79 -6.36
CA TYR A 272 -12.03 -26.14 -5.05
C TYR A 272 -11.67 -24.64 -5.12
N VAL A 273 -12.20 -23.86 -4.17
CA VAL A 273 -11.93 -22.43 -4.05
C VAL A 273 -10.73 -22.20 -3.13
N LEU A 274 -9.70 -21.52 -3.66
CA LEU A 274 -8.51 -21.12 -2.90
C LEU A 274 -8.70 -19.74 -2.24
N PRO A 275 -8.29 -19.56 -0.97
CA PRO A 275 -8.31 -18.26 -0.30
C PRO A 275 -7.13 -17.39 -0.72
N ILE A 276 -7.28 -16.65 -1.81
CA ILE A 276 -6.27 -15.68 -2.25
C ILE A 276 -6.58 -14.32 -1.64
N GLU A 277 -5.60 -13.72 -0.97
CA GLU A 277 -5.74 -12.42 -0.32
C GLU A 277 -5.13 -11.31 -1.19
N LEU A 278 -6.00 -10.40 -1.62
CA LEU A 278 -5.61 -9.11 -2.19
C LEU A 278 -5.74 -8.05 -1.10
N ASP A 279 -4.71 -7.25 -0.93
CA ASP A 279 -4.74 -6.09 -0.06
C ASP A 279 -5.21 -4.86 -0.85
N LEU A 280 -6.53 -4.63 -0.91
CA LEU A 280 -7.08 -3.56 -1.77
C LEU A 280 -6.92 -2.14 -1.20
N GLU A 281 -6.36 -2.00 -0.01
CA GLU A 281 -6.05 -0.70 0.60
C GLU A 281 -4.51 -0.60 0.68
N SER A 282 -3.90 0.05 -0.34
CA SER A 282 -2.49 0.48 -0.44
C SER A 282 -1.56 -0.14 -1.54
N ARG A 283 -1.26 0.78 -2.46
CA ARG A 283 -0.08 1.26 -3.22
C ARG A 283 1.16 0.43 -3.55
N LEU A 284 1.25 0.25 -4.90
CA LEU A 284 2.32 0.45 -5.95
C LEU A 284 3.44 -0.55 -6.51
N GLY A 285 3.22 -1.72 -7.21
CA GLY A 285 4.16 -2.24 -8.25
C GLY A 285 4.42 -3.68 -9.00
N GLN A 286 5.51 -3.73 -9.87
CA GLN A 286 6.34 -4.51 -10.91
C GLN A 286 7.14 -5.86 -10.79
N ILE A 287 6.95 -6.69 -11.83
CA ILE A 287 7.95 -7.15 -12.85
C ILE A 287 7.36 -6.72 -14.22
N THR A 288 7.92 -6.85 -15.43
CA THR A 288 7.11 -6.92 -16.69
C THR A 288 7.67 -8.01 -17.57
N THR A 289 6.81 -8.88 -18.09
CA THR A 289 7.23 -9.98 -18.97
C THR A 289 6.09 -10.25 -19.92
N ARG A 290 6.40 -10.22 -21.22
CA ARG A 290 5.44 -10.52 -22.27
C ARG A 290 4.94 -11.96 -22.07
N LEU A 291 3.63 -12.12 -21.91
CA LEU A 291 3.02 -13.44 -21.76
C LEU A 291 2.92 -14.16 -23.11
N PRO A 292 2.95 -15.49 -23.14
CA PRO A 292 2.87 -16.29 -24.35
C PRO A 292 1.41 -16.32 -24.85
N LYS A 293 1.22 -16.69 -26.12
CA LYS A 293 -0.12 -16.85 -26.70
C LYS A 293 -0.81 -18.16 -26.26
N ASP A 294 -0.03 -19.20 -26.00
CA ASP A 294 -0.53 -20.50 -25.53
C ASP A 294 -1.00 -20.44 -24.07
N ALA A 295 -2.16 -21.01 -23.76
CA ALA A 295 -2.78 -20.91 -22.45
C ALA A 295 -2.00 -21.65 -21.35
N ALA A 296 -1.44 -22.82 -21.66
CA ALA A 296 -0.67 -23.60 -20.69
C ALA A 296 0.68 -22.94 -20.40
N ALA A 297 1.38 -22.46 -21.43
CA ALA A 297 2.61 -21.68 -21.28
C ALA A 297 2.36 -20.37 -20.52
N ARG A 298 1.24 -19.69 -20.80
CA ARG A 298 0.83 -18.48 -20.08
C ARG A 298 0.53 -18.74 -18.62
N ARG A 299 -0.19 -19.82 -18.31
CA ARG A 299 -0.42 -20.27 -16.93
C ARG A 299 0.91 -20.53 -16.21
N ALA A 300 1.83 -21.25 -16.84
CA ALA A 300 3.15 -21.54 -16.25
C ALA A 300 3.95 -20.26 -15.96
N GLN A 301 4.02 -19.33 -16.91
CA GLN A 301 4.73 -18.06 -16.73
C GLN A 301 4.08 -17.17 -15.67
N LEU A 302 2.74 -17.14 -15.59
CA LEU A 302 2.02 -16.43 -14.54
C LEU A 302 2.33 -17.00 -13.15
N LEU A 303 2.43 -18.32 -13.02
CA LEU A 303 2.81 -18.95 -11.75
C LEU A 303 4.27 -18.68 -11.39
N GLU A 304 5.20 -18.74 -12.33
CA GLU A 304 6.61 -18.41 -12.08
C GLU A 304 6.78 -16.97 -11.59
N LYS A 305 6.12 -16.05 -12.29
CA LYS A 305 6.07 -14.66 -11.93
C LYS A 305 5.41 -14.41 -10.58
N GLY A 306 4.26 -15.03 -10.32
CA GLY A 306 3.58 -14.95 -9.02
C GLY A 306 4.48 -15.41 -7.88
N GLN A 307 5.20 -16.52 -8.09
CA GLN A 307 6.15 -17.04 -7.11
C GLN A 307 7.29 -16.04 -6.83
N GLN A 308 7.88 -15.44 -7.86
CA GLN A 308 8.94 -14.44 -7.67
C GLN A 308 8.43 -13.21 -6.94
N LEU A 309 7.22 -12.75 -7.26
CA LEU A 309 6.58 -11.62 -6.60
C LEU A 309 6.33 -11.93 -5.12
N PHE A 310 5.74 -13.08 -4.77
CA PHE A 310 5.57 -13.45 -3.36
C PHE A 310 6.91 -13.62 -2.62
N LYS A 311 7.94 -14.16 -3.26
CA LYS A 311 9.29 -14.23 -2.67
C LYS A 311 9.84 -12.85 -2.37
N ASN A 312 9.68 -11.90 -3.29
CA ASN A 312 10.08 -10.51 -3.06
C ASN A 312 9.28 -9.85 -1.93
N ALA A 313 7.97 -10.13 -1.82
CA ALA A 313 7.17 -9.69 -0.67
C ALA A 313 7.76 -10.25 0.63
N LEU A 314 8.03 -11.55 0.70
CA LEU A 314 8.59 -12.20 1.89
C LEU A 314 10.02 -11.76 2.23
N LEU A 315 10.80 -11.27 1.26
CA LEU A 315 12.09 -10.62 1.51
C LEU A 315 11.94 -9.26 2.21
N LEU A 316 10.79 -8.60 2.06
CA LEU A 316 10.47 -7.35 2.75
C LEU A 316 9.89 -7.64 4.13
N ASN A 317 8.86 -8.49 4.19
CA ASN A 317 8.17 -8.89 5.42
C ASN A 317 7.92 -10.41 5.46
N GLU A 318 8.82 -11.16 6.09
CA GLU A 318 8.66 -12.60 6.29
C GLU A 318 7.59 -12.95 7.33
N ALA A 319 7.22 -12.00 8.20
CA ALA A 319 6.25 -12.21 9.26
C ALA A 319 4.80 -12.05 8.78
N GLU A 320 4.57 -11.61 7.54
CA GLU A 320 3.21 -11.37 7.03
C GLU A 320 2.50 -12.67 6.65
N PRO A 321 1.35 -13.01 7.26
CA PRO A 321 0.63 -14.24 6.95
C PRO A 321 0.15 -14.33 5.50
N SER A 322 -0.29 -13.21 4.91
CA SER A 322 -0.96 -13.15 3.60
C SER A 322 -0.05 -13.60 2.45
N ALA A 323 1.21 -13.18 2.45
CA ALA A 323 2.18 -13.59 1.44
C ALA A 323 2.53 -15.09 1.53
N HIS A 324 2.63 -15.66 2.74
CA HIS A 324 2.80 -17.11 2.89
C HIS A 324 1.55 -17.87 2.42
N LEU A 325 0.35 -17.40 2.76
CA LEU A 325 -0.91 -17.99 2.33
C LEU A 325 -1.02 -18.01 0.80
N ASN A 326 -0.77 -16.88 0.15
CA ASN A 326 -0.84 -16.74 -1.30
C ASN A 326 0.21 -17.62 -2.00
N LEU A 327 1.44 -17.69 -1.45
CA LEU A 327 2.47 -18.58 -1.96
C LEU A 327 2.09 -20.06 -1.76
N ALA A 328 1.43 -20.41 -0.65
CA ALA A 328 0.91 -21.76 -0.44
C ALA A 328 -0.13 -22.14 -1.51
N ASN A 329 -1.09 -21.24 -1.80
CA ASN A 329 -2.08 -21.46 -2.85
C ASN A 329 -1.45 -21.63 -4.23
N LEU A 330 -0.37 -20.90 -4.52
CA LEU A 330 0.40 -21.06 -5.75
C LEU A 330 1.04 -22.45 -5.83
N HIS A 331 1.65 -22.92 -4.75
CA HIS A 331 2.23 -24.26 -4.67
C HIS A 331 1.15 -25.35 -4.81
N VAL A 332 -0.03 -25.17 -4.22
CA VAL A 332 -1.20 -26.06 -4.44
C VAL A 332 -1.53 -26.16 -5.93
N LEU A 333 -1.58 -25.03 -6.64
CA LEU A 333 -1.92 -25.00 -8.06
C LEU A 333 -0.85 -25.66 -8.96
N ARG A 334 0.38 -25.78 -8.47
CA ARG A 334 1.47 -26.50 -9.14
C ARG A 334 1.60 -27.97 -8.74
N GLY A 335 0.87 -28.40 -7.71
CA GLY A 335 1.05 -29.73 -7.12
C GLY A 335 2.34 -29.87 -6.31
N GLU A 336 2.92 -28.77 -5.84
CA GLU A 336 4.12 -28.73 -5.01
C GLU A 336 3.72 -28.89 -3.53
N TRP A 337 3.22 -30.08 -3.17
CA TRP A 337 2.47 -30.31 -1.92
C TRP A 337 3.25 -30.00 -0.63
N LEU A 338 4.54 -30.36 -0.58
CA LEU A 338 5.38 -30.10 0.59
C LEU A 338 5.57 -28.60 0.83
N ASP A 339 5.81 -27.84 -0.24
CA ASP A 339 5.97 -26.38 -0.16
C ASP A 339 4.63 -25.70 0.18
N ALA A 340 3.53 -26.20 -0.39
CA ALA A 340 2.18 -25.73 -0.08
C ALA A 340 1.85 -25.90 1.40
N GLU A 341 2.08 -27.09 1.95
CA GLU A 341 1.82 -27.38 3.37
C GLU A 341 2.73 -26.54 4.28
N TYR A 342 4.03 -26.46 3.99
CA TYR A 342 4.97 -25.65 4.75
C TYR A 342 4.51 -24.19 4.86
N ARG A 343 4.18 -23.58 3.71
CA ARG A 343 3.76 -22.18 3.65
C ARG A 343 2.41 -21.95 4.32
N ALA A 344 1.44 -22.84 4.12
CA ALA A 344 0.14 -22.72 4.78
C ALA A 344 0.25 -22.86 6.31
N ARG A 345 1.08 -23.78 6.82
CA ARG A 345 1.34 -23.91 8.26
C ARG A 345 2.07 -22.68 8.83
N LYS A 346 3.01 -22.09 8.09
CA LYS A 346 3.67 -20.84 8.47
C LYS A 346 2.67 -19.68 8.55
N ALA A 347 1.81 -19.53 7.55
CA ALA A 347 0.73 -18.53 7.56
C ALA A 347 -0.21 -18.71 8.77
N LEU A 348 -0.63 -19.95 9.05
CA LEU A 348 -1.45 -20.30 10.21
C LEU A 348 -0.78 -19.90 11.53
N ALA A 349 0.50 -20.24 11.71
CA ALA A 349 1.24 -19.93 12.93
C ALA A 349 1.42 -18.40 13.14
N LEU A 350 1.71 -17.66 12.07
CA LEU A 350 1.85 -16.20 12.11
C LEU A 350 0.51 -15.53 12.43
N ALA A 351 -0.58 -15.94 11.77
CA ALA A 351 -1.93 -15.43 12.03
C ALA A 351 -2.39 -15.71 13.46
N ALA A 352 -2.10 -16.90 14.00
CA ALA A 352 -2.42 -17.25 15.39
C ALA A 352 -1.65 -16.40 16.39
N LYS A 353 -0.38 -16.08 16.12
CA LYS A 353 0.46 -15.21 16.98
C LYS A 353 -0.13 -13.81 17.17
N VAL A 354 -0.83 -13.29 16.16
CA VAL A 354 -1.50 -11.98 16.19
C VAL A 354 -3.01 -12.10 16.43
N SER A 355 -3.51 -13.28 16.83
CA SER A 355 -4.93 -13.55 17.08
C SER A 355 -5.87 -13.23 15.91
N ASN A 356 -5.38 -13.31 14.66
CA ASN A 356 -6.18 -13.08 13.46
C ASN A 356 -6.87 -14.39 13.03
N ALA A 357 -8.03 -14.65 13.63
CA ALA A 357 -8.80 -15.88 13.37
C ALA A 357 -9.23 -16.06 11.89
N PRO A 358 -9.69 -15.02 11.17
CA PRO A 358 -9.98 -15.14 9.74
C PRO A 358 -8.78 -15.56 8.89
N ALA A 359 -7.60 -14.96 9.10
CA ALA A 359 -6.38 -15.32 8.37
C ALA A 359 -5.93 -16.76 8.68
N ALA A 360 -5.98 -17.16 9.95
CA ALA A 360 -5.69 -18.53 10.38
C ALA A 360 -6.63 -19.55 9.70
N ALA A 361 -7.94 -19.25 9.64
CA ALA A 361 -8.92 -20.13 9.03
C ALA A 361 -8.76 -20.23 7.51
N LYS A 362 -8.35 -19.17 6.82
CA LYS A 362 -7.97 -19.24 5.39
C LYS A 362 -6.79 -20.16 5.16
N ALA A 363 -5.75 -20.11 6.01
CA ALA A 363 -4.65 -21.06 5.93
C ALA A 363 -5.09 -22.52 6.13
N GLN A 364 -6.07 -22.75 7.02
CA GLN A 364 -6.70 -24.07 7.15
C GLN A 364 -7.45 -24.49 5.89
N VAL A 365 -8.18 -23.58 5.23
CA VAL A 365 -8.81 -23.89 3.94
C VAL A 365 -7.77 -24.33 2.90
N THR A 366 -6.62 -23.63 2.77
CA THR A 366 -5.56 -24.06 1.85
C THR A 366 -5.02 -25.45 2.19
N LEU A 367 -4.81 -25.77 3.47
CA LEU A 367 -4.43 -27.12 3.91
C LEU A 367 -5.50 -28.16 3.54
N GLY A 368 -6.78 -27.82 3.69
CA GLY A 368 -7.88 -28.70 3.29
C GLY A 368 -7.92 -28.96 1.79
N VAL A 369 -7.71 -27.93 0.96
CA VAL A 369 -7.63 -28.08 -0.50
C VAL A 369 -6.41 -28.93 -0.90
N ALA A 370 -5.25 -28.70 -0.28
CA ALA A 370 -4.05 -29.50 -0.53
C ALA A 370 -4.25 -30.97 -0.15
N ALA A 371 -4.94 -31.25 0.95
CA ALA A 371 -5.24 -32.61 1.41
C ALA A 371 -6.18 -33.34 0.43
N ILE A 372 -7.29 -32.72 0.02
CA ILE A 372 -8.26 -33.38 -0.85
C ILE A 372 -7.72 -33.62 -2.27
N LEU A 373 -6.88 -32.73 -2.81
CA LEU A 373 -6.22 -32.95 -4.10
C LEU A 373 -5.23 -34.13 -4.04
N GLN A 374 -4.73 -34.46 -2.86
CA GLN A 374 -3.94 -35.67 -2.57
C GLN A 374 -4.80 -36.87 -2.14
N ARG A 375 -6.13 -36.78 -2.27
CA ARG A 375 -7.11 -37.80 -1.91
C ARG A 375 -7.23 -38.10 -0.40
N ASP A 376 -6.76 -37.19 0.45
CA ASP A 376 -6.98 -37.27 1.91
C ASP A 376 -8.26 -36.52 2.30
N THR A 377 -9.39 -37.20 2.10
CA THR A 377 -10.72 -36.67 2.41
C THR A 377 -10.92 -36.43 3.91
N PHE A 378 -10.27 -37.22 4.77
CA PHE A 378 -10.44 -37.09 6.22
C PHE A 378 -9.78 -35.80 6.73
N ALA A 379 -8.53 -35.55 6.35
CA ALA A 379 -7.85 -34.32 6.71
C ALA A 379 -8.54 -33.09 6.10
N ALA A 380 -8.97 -33.16 4.84
CA ALA A 380 -9.69 -32.08 4.19
C ALA A 380 -10.97 -31.68 4.93
N LEU A 381 -11.79 -32.67 5.32
CA LEU A 381 -13.00 -32.44 6.09
C LEU A 381 -12.71 -31.73 7.42
N ALA A 382 -11.70 -32.22 8.16
CA ALA A 382 -11.31 -31.63 9.44
C ALA A 382 -10.86 -30.17 9.29
N TYR A 383 -10.04 -29.87 8.28
CA TYR A 383 -9.59 -28.50 8.02
C TYR A 383 -10.74 -27.56 7.64
N PHE A 384 -11.63 -27.98 6.73
CA PHE A 384 -12.75 -27.14 6.33
C PHE A 384 -13.75 -26.90 7.48
N GLN A 385 -14.02 -27.90 8.31
CA GLN A 385 -14.86 -27.76 9.50
C GLN A 385 -14.23 -26.81 10.53
N SER A 386 -12.91 -26.90 10.74
CA SER A 386 -12.19 -25.97 11.62
C SER A 386 -12.22 -24.53 11.12
N ALA A 387 -12.16 -24.32 9.80
CA ALA A 387 -12.17 -22.99 9.21
C ALA A 387 -13.56 -22.34 9.20
N GLN A 388 -14.63 -23.15 9.18
CA GLN A 388 -16.00 -22.70 8.97
C GLN A 388 -16.50 -21.59 9.92
N PRO A 389 -16.18 -21.57 11.23
CA PRO A 389 -16.64 -20.51 12.12
C PRO A 389 -16.13 -19.12 11.73
N ALA A 390 -14.91 -19.03 11.21
CA ALA A 390 -14.25 -17.76 10.89
C ALA A 390 -14.36 -17.36 9.41
N VAL A 391 -14.49 -18.33 8.50
CA VAL A 391 -14.65 -18.08 7.04
C VAL A 391 -15.78 -18.91 6.44
N MET A 392 -16.98 -18.76 6.98
CA MET A 392 -18.15 -19.61 6.69
C MET A 392 -18.43 -19.81 5.20
N ASN A 393 -18.48 -18.75 4.41
CA ASN A 393 -18.84 -18.84 2.99
C ASN A 393 -17.83 -19.68 2.21
N LEU A 394 -16.53 -19.40 2.41
CA LEU A 394 -15.44 -20.12 1.75
C LEU A 394 -15.42 -21.60 2.15
N ALA A 395 -15.49 -21.88 3.46
CA ALA A 395 -15.48 -23.25 3.97
C ALA A 395 -16.69 -24.05 3.50
N LYS A 396 -17.90 -23.46 3.48
CA LYS A 396 -19.12 -24.13 3.02
C LYS A 396 -19.07 -24.49 1.53
N ILE A 397 -18.52 -23.62 0.69
CA ILE A 397 -18.37 -23.92 -0.74
C ILE A 397 -17.49 -25.15 -0.92
N ASN A 398 -16.32 -25.18 -0.27
CA ASN A 398 -15.40 -26.32 -0.37
C ASN A 398 -15.96 -27.61 0.24
N LEU A 399 -16.70 -27.53 1.35
CA LEU A 399 -17.42 -28.68 1.92
C LEU A 399 -18.50 -29.22 0.97
N SER A 400 -19.23 -28.35 0.28
CA SER A 400 -20.26 -28.76 -0.70
C SER A 400 -19.63 -29.51 -1.87
N ILE A 401 -18.54 -28.97 -2.43
CA ILE A 401 -17.79 -29.60 -3.52
C ILE A 401 -17.26 -30.97 -3.08
N LEU A 402 -16.68 -31.06 -1.87
CA LEU A 402 -16.18 -32.31 -1.28
C LEU A 402 -17.28 -33.39 -1.19
N GLN A 403 -18.52 -32.98 -0.89
CA GLN A 403 -19.67 -33.86 -0.74
C GLN A 403 -20.37 -34.21 -2.06
N GLY A 404 -19.79 -33.82 -3.20
CA GLY A 404 -20.36 -34.06 -4.53
C GLY A 404 -21.47 -33.08 -4.94
N GLY A 405 -21.65 -31.98 -4.20
CA GLY A 405 -22.53 -30.89 -4.55
C GLY A 405 -21.90 -29.95 -5.60
N ALA A 406 -22.73 -29.25 -6.37
CA ALA A 406 -22.29 -28.17 -7.26
C ALA A 406 -21.85 -26.92 -6.46
N GLU A 407 -21.11 -26.00 -7.09
CA GLU A 407 -20.85 -24.66 -6.53
C GLU A 407 -22.18 -24.02 -6.07
N LEU A 408 -22.26 -23.63 -4.79
CA LEU A 408 -23.49 -23.17 -4.13
C LEU A 408 -24.04 -21.82 -4.60
N ILE A 409 -23.63 -21.31 -5.77
CA ILE A 409 -24.11 -20.03 -6.29
C ILE A 409 -24.64 -20.26 -7.70
N ALA A 410 -25.92 -20.66 -7.79
CA ALA A 410 -26.64 -20.58 -9.04
C ALA A 410 -26.66 -19.10 -9.48
N PRO A 411 -26.39 -18.77 -10.76
CA PRO A 411 -26.56 -17.42 -11.27
C PRO A 411 -28.02 -17.00 -11.04
N GLN A 412 -28.21 -16.05 -10.13
CA GLN A 412 -29.51 -15.44 -9.91
C GLN A 412 -29.78 -14.55 -11.11
N ASN A 413 -30.90 -14.77 -11.82
CA ASN A 413 -31.38 -13.83 -12.81
C ASN A 413 -32.00 -12.66 -12.08
N TYR A 414 -31.29 -11.53 -12.00
CA TYR A 414 -31.89 -10.30 -11.51
C TYR A 414 -32.76 -9.68 -12.60
N ASN A 415 -33.95 -9.19 -12.22
CA ASN A 415 -34.66 -8.22 -13.04
C ASN A 415 -33.89 -6.90 -12.96
N VAL A 416 -32.96 -6.68 -13.91
CA VAL A 416 -32.22 -5.42 -14.05
C VAL A 416 -33.19 -4.36 -14.55
N ARG A 417 -33.64 -3.47 -13.66
CA ARG A 417 -34.34 -2.24 -14.04
C ARG A 417 -33.33 -1.11 -14.15
N GLY A 418 -33.24 -0.48 -15.31
CA GLY A 418 -32.43 0.71 -15.55
C GLY A 418 -30.92 0.48 -15.56
N VAL A 419 -30.19 1.58 -15.76
CA VAL A 419 -28.73 1.65 -15.70
C VAL A 419 -28.35 2.41 -14.44
N GLU A 420 -27.49 1.81 -13.62
CA GLU A 420 -26.93 2.47 -12.44
C GLU A 420 -25.99 3.61 -12.89
N GLU A 421 -26.14 4.79 -12.30
CA GLU A 421 -25.36 5.99 -12.60
C GLU A 421 -24.89 6.67 -11.31
N ILE A 422 -23.85 7.49 -11.42
CA ILE A 422 -23.38 8.36 -10.34
C ILE A 422 -23.28 9.76 -10.92
N ASP A 423 -23.77 10.76 -10.19
CA ASP A 423 -23.74 12.18 -10.60
C ASP A 423 -24.37 12.45 -11.97
N GLY A 424 -25.40 11.68 -12.33
CA GLY A 424 -26.09 11.79 -13.63
C GLY A 424 -25.21 11.43 -14.83
N VAL A 425 -24.07 10.76 -14.61
CA VAL A 425 -23.19 10.30 -15.69
C VAL A 425 -23.64 8.92 -16.15
N PHE A 426 -24.29 8.89 -17.31
CA PHE A 426 -24.56 7.64 -18.02
C PHE A 426 -23.25 7.04 -18.56
N PRO A 427 -22.93 5.78 -18.24
CA PRO A 427 -21.67 5.15 -18.68
C PRO A 427 -21.48 5.17 -20.20
N GLU A 428 -22.55 4.93 -20.94
CA GLU A 428 -22.55 4.83 -22.40
C GLU A 428 -22.23 6.18 -23.05
N ASP A 429 -22.81 7.27 -22.54
CA ASP A 429 -22.54 8.64 -23.04
C ASP A 429 -21.09 9.04 -22.79
N PHE A 430 -20.53 8.69 -21.63
CA PHE A 430 -19.13 8.97 -21.32
C PHE A 430 -18.17 8.20 -22.25
N LEU A 431 -18.48 6.95 -22.58
CA LEU A 431 -17.63 6.10 -23.41
C LEU A 431 -17.57 6.56 -24.88
N VAL A 432 -18.60 7.27 -25.38
CA VAL A 432 -18.60 7.85 -26.73
C VAL A 432 -17.60 8.99 -26.87
N ALA A 433 -17.47 9.84 -25.84
CA ALA A 433 -16.59 11.00 -25.85
C ALA A 433 -15.88 11.16 -24.50
N PRO A 434 -14.91 10.27 -24.18
CA PRO A 434 -14.27 10.27 -22.88
C PRO A 434 -13.43 11.54 -22.69
N SER A 435 -13.57 12.14 -21.51
CA SER A 435 -12.84 13.34 -21.09
C SER A 435 -12.16 13.05 -19.77
N PHE A 436 -10.84 13.24 -19.71
CA PHE A 436 -10.04 12.93 -18.52
C PHE A 436 -9.35 14.17 -17.97
N THR A 437 -9.27 14.25 -16.63
CA THR A 437 -8.43 15.23 -15.91
C THR A 437 -6.96 14.87 -16.07
N ALA A 438 -6.64 13.58 -16.06
CA ALA A 438 -5.28 13.08 -16.22
C ALA A 438 -5.26 11.75 -16.98
N THR A 439 -4.17 11.49 -17.67
CA THR A 439 -3.89 10.20 -18.31
C THR A 439 -2.48 9.73 -17.99
N VAL A 440 -2.32 8.41 -17.90
CA VAL A 440 -1.03 7.74 -17.73
C VAL A 440 -0.90 6.65 -18.80
N ASN A 441 0.20 6.70 -19.57
CA ASN A 441 0.51 5.70 -20.57
C ASN A 441 1.36 4.59 -19.94
N LEU A 442 0.88 3.36 -20.04
CA LEU A 442 1.57 2.16 -19.59
C LEU A 442 2.18 1.42 -20.81
N PRO A 443 3.20 0.58 -20.61
CA PRO A 443 3.73 -0.29 -21.66
C PRO A 443 2.63 -1.12 -22.34
N GLY A 444 2.84 -1.48 -23.61
CA GLY A 444 1.87 -2.32 -24.35
C GLY A 444 0.68 -1.57 -24.95
N LYS A 445 0.78 -0.24 -25.09
CA LYS A 445 -0.29 0.66 -25.56
C LYS A 445 -1.53 0.63 -24.66
N ILE A 446 -1.26 0.62 -23.36
CA ILE A 446 -2.29 0.65 -22.32
C ILE A 446 -2.42 2.11 -21.84
N TYR A 447 -3.66 2.59 -21.75
CA TYR A 447 -3.99 3.94 -21.30
C TYR A 447 -4.81 3.85 -20.02
N CYS A 448 -4.34 4.56 -18.99
CA CYS A 448 -5.05 4.77 -17.74
C CYS A 448 -5.63 6.18 -17.74
N GLY A 449 -6.94 6.32 -17.91
CA GLY A 449 -7.66 7.59 -17.81
C GLY A 449 -8.19 7.83 -16.41
N TYR A 450 -8.14 9.07 -15.95
CA TYR A 450 -8.73 9.49 -14.68
C TYR A 450 -9.47 10.81 -14.83
N LYS A 451 -10.67 10.89 -14.26
CA LYS A 451 -11.43 12.14 -14.14
C LYS A 451 -11.89 12.33 -12.69
N HIS A 452 -11.42 13.42 -12.10
CA HIS A 452 -11.92 13.88 -10.82
C HIS A 452 -13.25 14.62 -10.99
N MET A 453 -14.23 14.31 -10.16
CA MET A 453 -15.50 15.01 -10.05
C MET A 453 -15.67 15.51 -8.60
N PRO A 454 -16.55 16.49 -8.32
CA PRO A 454 -16.67 17.07 -6.98
C PRO A 454 -17.01 16.07 -5.86
N THR A 455 -17.72 14.98 -6.19
CA THR A 455 -18.22 13.98 -5.23
C THR A 455 -17.99 12.54 -5.69
N SER A 456 -17.26 12.35 -6.79
CA SER A 456 -17.04 11.04 -7.39
C SER A 456 -15.81 11.05 -8.29
N ASN A 457 -15.39 9.88 -8.71
CA ASN A 457 -14.19 9.72 -9.51
C ASN A 457 -14.37 8.66 -10.60
N ILE A 458 -13.92 8.95 -11.81
CA ILE A 458 -13.96 8.04 -12.95
C ILE A 458 -12.54 7.56 -13.27
N PHE A 459 -12.42 6.27 -13.54
CA PHE A 459 -11.20 5.58 -13.91
C PHE A 459 -11.44 4.77 -15.19
N GLN A 460 -10.49 4.77 -16.11
CA GLN A 460 -10.58 4.00 -17.34
C GLN A 460 -9.29 3.25 -17.61
N HIS A 461 -9.44 1.98 -17.98
CA HIS A 461 -8.46 1.16 -18.65
C HIS A 461 -8.83 1.06 -20.15
N TYR A 462 -7.85 1.27 -21.03
CA TYR A 462 -8.01 1.07 -22.47
C TYR A 462 -6.74 0.49 -23.09
N VAL A 463 -6.90 -0.41 -24.08
CA VAL A 463 -5.77 -1.06 -24.77
C VAL A 463 -5.88 -0.88 -26.29
N ASP A 464 -4.97 -0.09 -26.86
CA ASP A 464 -4.89 0.23 -28.29
C ASP A 464 -3.88 -0.66 -29.04
N ASN A 465 -3.92 -1.97 -28.79
CA ASN A 465 -3.00 -2.93 -29.45
C ASN A 465 -3.71 -3.84 -30.45
N GLY A 466 -4.90 -3.43 -30.93
CA GLY A 466 -5.78 -4.22 -31.78
C GLY A 466 -6.69 -5.18 -31.01
N SER A 467 -6.53 -5.32 -29.68
CA SER A 467 -7.55 -6.00 -28.85
C SER A 467 -8.71 -5.09 -28.46
N ASN A 468 -8.53 -3.77 -28.53
CA ASN A 468 -9.57 -2.77 -28.25
C ASN A 468 -10.30 -2.99 -26.92
N ARG A 469 -9.62 -3.57 -25.93
CA ARG A 469 -10.23 -3.87 -24.62
C ARG A 469 -10.34 -2.61 -23.79
N PHE A 470 -11.44 -2.49 -23.06
CA PHE A 470 -11.63 -1.41 -22.11
C PHE A 470 -12.27 -1.90 -20.81
N ALA A 471 -12.00 -1.16 -19.73
CA ALA A 471 -12.81 -1.16 -18.53
C ALA A 471 -12.98 0.28 -18.04
N TRP A 472 -14.16 0.62 -17.57
CA TRP A 472 -14.51 1.93 -17.05
C TRP A 472 -15.15 1.74 -15.68
N PHE A 473 -14.79 2.62 -14.74
CA PHE A 473 -15.25 2.57 -13.36
C PHE A 473 -15.62 3.97 -12.91
N HIS A 474 -16.79 4.12 -12.30
CA HIS A 474 -17.20 5.35 -11.65
C HIS A 474 -17.49 5.04 -10.19
N ARG A 475 -16.75 5.68 -9.29
CA ARG A 475 -16.81 5.44 -7.85
C ARG A 475 -17.30 6.68 -7.12
N THR A 476 -18.14 6.48 -6.12
CA THR A 476 -18.55 7.53 -5.18
C THR A 476 -17.46 7.84 -4.15
N ASP A 477 -17.33 9.11 -3.76
CA ASP A 477 -16.45 9.50 -2.66
C ASP A 477 -17.03 9.10 -1.28
N PRO A 478 -16.21 9.03 -0.22
CA PRO A 478 -16.68 8.61 1.10
C PRO A 478 -17.79 9.49 1.70
N ASP A 479 -17.87 10.76 1.29
CA ASP A 479 -18.85 11.73 1.75
C ASP A 479 -20.04 11.91 0.79
N TYR A 480 -20.14 11.05 -0.24
CA TYR A 480 -21.21 11.06 -1.23
C TYR A 480 -22.61 11.05 -0.59
N LYS A 481 -23.48 11.96 -1.04
CA LYS A 481 -24.84 12.14 -0.49
C LYS A 481 -25.96 11.59 -1.37
N GLY A 482 -25.65 11.15 -2.59
CA GLY A 482 -26.63 10.53 -3.46
C GLY A 482 -27.04 9.14 -3.01
N GLU A 483 -27.88 8.51 -3.81
CA GLU A 483 -28.37 7.15 -3.59
C GLU A 483 -28.05 6.31 -4.83
N THR A 484 -27.95 4.99 -4.64
CA THR A 484 -28.01 4.06 -5.77
C THR A 484 -29.39 4.10 -6.43
N LEU A 485 -29.51 3.52 -7.63
CA LEU A 485 -30.73 3.40 -8.43
C LEU A 485 -31.91 2.79 -7.65
N TYR A 486 -31.61 1.98 -6.62
CA TYR A 486 -32.61 1.34 -5.78
C TYR A 486 -32.70 1.96 -4.36
N GLY A 487 -32.23 3.19 -4.17
CA GLY A 487 -32.44 3.97 -2.95
C GLY A 487 -31.54 3.57 -1.76
N LEU A 488 -30.31 3.11 -2.04
CA LEU A 488 -29.30 2.90 -1.00
C LEU A 488 -28.39 4.12 -0.89
N SER A 489 -28.24 4.64 0.32
CA SER A 489 -27.26 5.66 0.69
C SER A 489 -26.14 5.06 1.55
N ALA A 490 -25.02 5.79 1.69
CA ALA A 490 -23.97 5.42 2.63
C ALA A 490 -24.52 5.22 4.05
N GLY A 491 -24.05 4.19 4.75
CA GLY A 491 -24.58 3.72 6.04
C GLY A 491 -25.67 2.65 5.92
N ALA A 492 -26.13 2.30 4.71
CA ALA A 492 -27.12 1.22 4.54
C ALA A 492 -26.59 -0.12 5.08
N THR A 493 -27.39 -0.79 5.92
CA THR A 493 -26.99 -2.06 6.56
C THR A 493 -26.97 -3.22 5.56
N ALA A 494 -26.17 -4.25 5.86
CA ALA A 494 -26.17 -5.51 5.11
C ALA A 494 -27.58 -6.11 4.90
N ALA A 495 -28.47 -5.98 5.90
CA ALA A 495 -29.86 -6.41 5.78
C ALA A 495 -30.63 -5.59 4.73
N LYS A 496 -30.48 -4.25 4.73
CA LYS A 496 -31.11 -3.39 3.72
C LYS A 496 -30.55 -3.67 2.32
N ILE A 497 -29.23 -3.83 2.19
CA ILE A 497 -28.58 -4.19 0.93
C ILE A 497 -29.17 -5.50 0.38
N ARG A 498 -29.28 -6.53 1.22
CA ARG A 498 -29.81 -7.83 0.83
C ARG A 498 -31.29 -7.79 0.44
N THR A 499 -32.09 -6.96 1.11
CA THR A 499 -33.50 -6.76 0.73
C THR A 499 -33.63 -6.09 -0.63
N VAL A 500 -32.76 -5.12 -0.94
CA VAL A 500 -32.85 -4.30 -2.15
C VAL A 500 -32.23 -4.99 -3.37
N TYR A 501 -31.00 -5.47 -3.24
CA TYR A 501 -30.24 -6.04 -4.35
C TYR A 501 -30.21 -7.58 -4.35
N GLY A 502 -30.63 -8.21 -3.27
CA GLY A 502 -30.55 -9.66 -3.11
C GLY A 502 -29.14 -10.12 -2.69
N VAL A 503 -28.89 -11.42 -2.89
CA VAL A 503 -27.57 -12.03 -2.66
C VAL A 503 -26.61 -11.52 -3.74
N PRO A 504 -25.36 -11.12 -3.45
CA PRO A 504 -24.41 -10.72 -4.49
C PRO A 504 -23.92 -11.91 -5.33
N ASN A 505 -23.46 -11.65 -6.57
CA ASN A 505 -22.81 -12.67 -7.40
C ASN A 505 -21.52 -13.18 -6.77
N ARG A 506 -20.76 -12.29 -6.13
CA ARG A 506 -19.51 -12.60 -5.41
C ARG A 506 -19.39 -11.72 -4.17
N ILE A 507 -18.79 -12.28 -3.12
CA ILE A 507 -18.37 -11.53 -1.93
C ILE A 507 -16.86 -11.63 -1.87
N LEU A 508 -16.18 -10.49 -1.92
CA LEU A 508 -14.73 -10.39 -1.80
C LEU A 508 -14.40 -9.76 -0.45
N SER A 509 -13.53 -10.39 0.32
CA SER A 509 -13.05 -9.82 1.60
C SER A 509 -12.02 -8.74 1.31
N LEU A 510 -12.15 -7.59 1.97
CA LEU A 510 -11.23 -6.46 1.94
C LEU A 510 -10.61 -6.28 3.33
N PRO A 511 -9.46 -5.60 3.46
CA PRO A 511 -8.86 -5.31 4.77
C PRO A 511 -9.84 -4.64 5.75
N ASN A 512 -10.61 -3.66 5.25
CA ASN A 512 -11.50 -2.83 6.06
C ASN A 512 -12.99 -3.12 5.79
N GLY A 513 -13.33 -4.33 5.31
CA GLY A 513 -14.72 -4.71 5.05
C GLY A 513 -14.89 -5.69 3.88
N GLN A 514 -15.88 -5.46 3.02
CA GLN A 514 -16.22 -6.38 1.93
C GLN A 514 -16.60 -5.65 0.63
N CYS A 515 -16.39 -6.32 -0.50
CA CYS A 515 -17.00 -5.94 -1.78
C CYS A 515 -18.07 -6.96 -2.14
N LEU A 516 -19.31 -6.48 -2.23
CA LEU A 516 -20.47 -7.23 -2.70
C LEU A 516 -20.62 -6.94 -4.20
N ALA A 517 -20.17 -7.87 -5.03
CA ALA A 517 -20.17 -7.71 -6.47
C ALA A 517 -21.48 -8.21 -7.08
N TYR A 518 -22.19 -7.32 -7.76
CA TYR A 518 -23.39 -7.60 -8.54
C TYR A 518 -23.04 -7.53 -10.03
N ASP A 519 -22.25 -8.49 -10.51
CA ASP A 519 -21.65 -8.52 -11.84
C ASP A 519 -22.66 -8.32 -12.97
N GLN A 520 -23.85 -8.93 -12.87
CA GLN A 520 -24.91 -8.79 -13.88
C GLN A 520 -25.54 -7.38 -13.91
N ARG A 521 -25.40 -6.62 -12.82
CA ARG A 521 -25.85 -5.23 -12.71
C ARG A 521 -24.71 -4.24 -12.94
N GLN A 522 -23.50 -4.75 -13.18
CA GLN A 522 -22.27 -3.98 -13.31
C GLN A 522 -22.05 -2.99 -12.16
N LEU A 523 -22.29 -3.47 -10.94
CA LEU A 523 -22.25 -2.70 -9.70
C LEU A 523 -21.44 -3.43 -8.62
N LEU A 524 -20.58 -2.71 -7.93
CA LEU A 524 -19.87 -3.17 -6.75
C LEU A 524 -20.28 -2.32 -5.55
N LEU A 525 -20.75 -2.95 -4.48
CA LEU A 525 -21.04 -2.27 -3.21
C LEU A 525 -19.91 -2.55 -2.21
N LEU A 526 -19.25 -1.50 -1.72
CA LEU A 526 -18.14 -1.62 -0.76
C LEU A 526 -18.68 -1.33 0.64
N THR A 527 -18.56 -2.30 1.54
CA THR A 527 -18.98 -2.18 2.94
C THR A 527 -17.79 -2.04 3.88
N ASP A 528 -18.02 -1.48 5.06
CA ASP A 528 -17.06 -1.50 6.17
C ASP A 528 -17.05 -2.86 6.91
N GLU A 529 -16.24 -2.96 7.96
CA GLU A 529 -16.14 -4.14 8.84
C GLU A 529 -17.45 -4.49 9.56
N THR A 530 -18.33 -3.50 9.77
CA THR A 530 -19.65 -3.70 10.37
C THR A 530 -20.70 -4.14 9.35
N GLY A 531 -20.33 -4.20 8.06
CA GLY A 531 -21.22 -4.55 6.96
C GLY A 531 -22.13 -3.40 6.51
N GLN A 532 -21.79 -2.15 6.85
CA GLN A 532 -22.51 -0.97 6.36
C GLN A 532 -21.93 -0.47 5.04
N LEU A 533 -22.79 -0.01 4.12
CA LEU A 533 -22.39 0.53 2.83
C LEU A 533 -21.54 1.80 3.02
N ARG A 534 -20.30 1.77 2.52
CA ARG A 534 -19.38 2.91 2.54
C ARG A 534 -19.41 3.69 1.24
N SER A 535 -19.40 2.97 0.12
CA SER A 535 -19.31 3.54 -1.23
C SER A 535 -19.70 2.50 -2.27
N TRP A 536 -19.96 2.90 -3.52
CA TRP A 536 -20.18 1.96 -4.61
C TRP A 536 -19.42 2.34 -5.88
N ILE A 537 -19.30 1.36 -6.77
CA ILE A 537 -18.64 1.50 -8.06
C ILE A 537 -19.58 0.96 -9.15
N VAL A 538 -19.92 1.82 -10.11
CA VAL A 538 -20.52 1.39 -11.38
C VAL A 538 -19.39 1.06 -12.34
N PHE A 539 -19.50 -0.03 -13.10
CA PHE A 539 -18.47 -0.38 -14.06
C PHE A 539 -19.01 -0.75 -15.45
N ARG A 540 -18.14 -0.70 -16.45
CA ARG A 540 -18.33 -1.27 -17.79
C ARG A 540 -17.03 -1.94 -18.20
N SER A 541 -17.10 -3.03 -18.95
CA SER A 541 -15.92 -3.67 -19.52
C SER A 541 -16.29 -4.43 -20.77
N GLY A 542 -15.41 -4.44 -21.76
CA GLY A 542 -15.67 -5.12 -23.03
C GLY A 542 -14.62 -4.81 -24.08
N LEU A 543 -15.03 -4.92 -25.33
CA LEU A 543 -14.27 -4.55 -26.53
C LEU A 543 -14.91 -3.29 -27.11
N THR A 544 -14.11 -2.32 -27.54
CA THR A 544 -14.59 -1.20 -28.37
C THR A 544 -14.66 -1.69 -29.82
N GLU A 545 -15.77 -1.38 -30.50
CA GLU A 545 -15.96 -1.69 -31.92
C GLU A 545 -14.96 -0.96 -32.83
#